data_AF-A0A9W6N4K0-F1
#
_entry.id   AF-A0A9W6N4K0-F1
#
_cell.length_a   1.000
_cell.length_b   1.000
_cell.length_c   1.000
_cell.angle_alpha   90.00
_cell.angle_beta   90.00
_cell.angle_gamma   90.00
#
_symmetry.space_group_name_H-M   'P 1'
#
loop_
_entity.id
_entity.type
_entity.pdbx_description
1 polymer ?
#
loop_
_entity_poly.entity_id
_entity_poly.type
_entity_poly.pdbx_seq_one_letter_code
_entity_poly.pdbx_strand_id
1 'polypeptide(L)'
;MTPTTAVALYGRAAFDRRQSLSAVRDALLAQGAATRIEIAFADLSGPSLPDVLSRLADEGVTHVTVAPCMIPTDPSLSVWLPGALSAWRSGRASAPEVRIAPAIEAFADLAALVRAALAAGDEARDVAGAAPSMGKPGWSEIPEHGRQAFFCVGARCLHRGADALYQRLRDAMKRERALAKGPKRVLCARTSCQFPCNRGPLMTVYPDGLWYGDLDPQAIDRIVREHFVGGRPVETHVITAGATDPA
;
A
#
# COMPACT_ATOMS: atom_id res chain seq x y z
N MET A 1 -6.28 3.00 -37.09
CA MET A 1 -5.27 2.39 -36.21
C MET A 1 -5.99 1.57 -35.16
N THR A 2 -5.59 0.32 -34.92
CA THR A 2 -6.16 -0.52 -33.86
C THR A 2 -5.81 0.10 -32.50
N PRO A 3 -6.76 0.26 -31.57
CA PRO A 3 -6.45 0.84 -30.26
C PRO A 3 -5.45 -0.03 -29.50
N THR A 4 -4.40 0.59 -28.95
CA THR A 4 -3.47 -0.07 -28.02
C THR A 4 -4.18 -0.26 -26.68
N THR A 5 -4.29 -1.51 -26.21
CA THR A 5 -5.03 -1.87 -24.99
C THR A 5 -4.11 -2.46 -23.92
N ALA A 6 -4.49 -2.30 -22.65
CA ALA A 6 -3.83 -2.94 -21.50
C ALA A 6 -4.83 -3.32 -20.41
N VAL A 7 -4.46 -4.30 -19.58
CA VAL A 7 -5.18 -4.65 -18.34
C VAL A 7 -4.33 -4.24 -17.14
N ALA A 8 -4.94 -3.64 -16.14
CA ALA A 8 -4.32 -3.40 -14.84
C ALA A 8 -5.00 -4.28 -13.79
N LEU A 9 -4.31 -5.32 -13.32
CA LEU A 9 -4.77 -6.13 -12.19
C LEU A 9 -4.60 -5.30 -10.90
N TYR A 10 -5.70 -5.03 -10.21
CA TYR A 10 -5.72 -4.18 -9.02
C TYR A 10 -6.12 -4.98 -7.79
N GLY A 11 -5.18 -5.21 -6.86
CA GLY A 11 -5.46 -5.98 -5.64
C GLY A 11 -4.61 -5.55 -4.46
N ARG A 12 -4.72 -6.23 -3.32
CA ARG A 12 -3.89 -5.93 -2.15
C ARG A 12 -2.50 -6.48 -2.32
N ALA A 13 -1.48 -5.76 -1.84
CA ALA A 13 -0.15 -6.32 -1.83
C ALA A 13 -0.04 -7.40 -0.76
N ALA A 14 0.55 -8.53 -1.10
CA ALA A 14 0.91 -9.58 -0.15
C ALA A 14 2.44 -9.58 0.05
N PHE A 15 2.89 -9.83 1.28
CA PHE A 15 4.31 -10.08 1.54
C PHE A 15 4.76 -11.50 1.13
N ASP A 16 3.80 -12.40 0.89
CA ASP A 16 4.06 -13.75 0.40
C ASP A 16 3.92 -13.81 -1.13
N ARG A 17 4.90 -14.43 -1.80
CA ARG A 17 4.98 -14.58 -3.26
C ARG A 17 4.11 -15.71 -3.81
N ARG A 18 3.56 -16.60 -2.95
CA ARG A 18 2.83 -17.80 -3.37
C ARG A 18 1.44 -17.55 -3.95
N GLN A 19 0.77 -16.48 -3.54
CA GLN A 19 -0.46 -15.98 -4.18
C GLN A 19 -0.20 -14.56 -4.64
N SER A 20 0.42 -14.41 -5.81
CA SER A 20 0.77 -13.11 -6.36
C SER A 20 -0.05 -12.80 -7.60
N LEU A 21 -0.49 -11.55 -7.72
CA LEU A 21 -1.02 -11.00 -8.98
C LEU A 21 -0.02 -11.19 -10.14
N SER A 22 1.26 -11.39 -9.83
CA SER A 22 2.30 -11.75 -10.80
C SER A 22 2.08 -13.13 -11.41
N ALA A 23 1.82 -14.16 -10.61
CA ALA A 23 1.49 -15.49 -11.16
C ALA A 23 0.20 -15.45 -12.01
N VAL A 24 -0.81 -14.70 -11.57
CA VAL A 24 -2.05 -14.50 -12.35
C VAL A 24 -1.76 -13.79 -13.67
N ARG A 25 -1.01 -12.69 -13.64
CA ARG A 25 -0.57 -11.96 -14.84
C ARG A 25 0.14 -12.89 -15.82
N ASP A 26 1.13 -13.64 -15.34
CA ASP A 26 1.98 -14.48 -16.18
C ASP A 26 1.16 -15.62 -16.81
N ALA A 27 0.23 -16.22 -16.07
CA ALA A 27 -0.70 -17.22 -16.60
C ALA A 27 -1.64 -16.63 -17.67
N LEU A 28 -2.23 -15.45 -17.42
CA LEU A 28 -3.12 -14.78 -18.38
C LEU A 28 -2.38 -14.38 -19.67
N LEU A 29 -1.13 -13.90 -19.56
CA LEU A 29 -0.28 -13.61 -20.71
C LEU A 29 0.03 -14.88 -21.50
N ALA A 30 0.39 -15.98 -20.83
CA ALA A 30 0.67 -17.27 -21.48
C ALA A 30 -0.55 -17.86 -22.19
N GLN A 31 -1.76 -17.60 -21.67
CA GLN A 31 -3.03 -18.01 -22.29
C GLN A 31 -3.49 -17.07 -23.43
N GLY A 32 -2.77 -15.97 -23.69
CA GLY A 32 -3.16 -14.98 -24.69
C GLY A 32 -4.42 -14.19 -24.32
N ALA A 33 -4.80 -14.16 -23.04
CA ALA A 33 -6.01 -13.46 -22.57
C ALA A 33 -5.91 -11.93 -22.73
N ALA A 34 -4.69 -11.39 -22.73
CA ALA A 34 -4.38 -10.03 -23.12
C ALA A 34 -2.93 -9.94 -23.61
N THR A 35 -2.64 -8.95 -24.44
CA THR A 35 -1.27 -8.68 -24.93
C THR A 35 -0.41 -7.93 -23.93
N ARG A 36 -1.04 -7.23 -22.97
CA ARG A 36 -0.36 -6.45 -21.95
C ARG A 36 -1.15 -6.43 -20.64
N ILE A 37 -0.48 -6.79 -19.55
CA ILE A 37 -1.06 -6.82 -18.20
C ILE A 37 -0.06 -6.23 -17.20
N GLU A 38 -0.48 -5.20 -16.49
CA GLU A 38 0.25 -4.56 -15.39
C GLU A 38 -0.39 -4.87 -14.04
N ILE A 39 0.36 -4.70 -12.96
CA ILE A 39 -0.13 -4.91 -11.59
C ILE A 39 -0.08 -3.59 -10.84
N ALA A 40 -1.16 -3.27 -10.17
CA ALA A 40 -1.27 -2.15 -9.24
C ALA A 40 -1.79 -2.64 -7.90
N PHE A 41 -1.35 -1.99 -6.82
CA PHE A 41 -1.77 -2.36 -5.48
C PHE A 41 -2.69 -1.33 -4.84
N ALA A 42 -3.65 -1.84 -4.09
CA ALA A 42 -4.62 -1.08 -3.33
C ALA A 42 -4.05 -0.59 -2.00
N ASP A 43 -3.07 -1.26 -1.41
CA ASP A 43 -2.45 -0.87 -0.15
C ASP A 43 -1.10 -1.56 0.08
N LEU A 44 -0.47 -1.20 1.20
CA LEU A 44 0.76 -1.79 1.77
C LEU A 44 2.06 -1.53 1.00
N SER A 45 2.10 -1.73 -0.31
CA SER A 45 3.28 -1.46 -1.17
C SER A 45 2.85 -1.03 -2.58
N GLY A 46 3.76 -0.42 -3.33
CA GLY A 46 3.55 -0.01 -4.72
C GLY A 46 3.88 -1.09 -5.75
N PRO A 47 3.65 -0.82 -7.06
CA PRO A 47 3.24 0.49 -7.58
C PRO A 47 1.75 0.79 -7.34
N SER A 48 1.43 2.08 -7.19
CA SER A 48 0.04 2.51 -7.05
C SER A 48 -0.69 2.48 -8.40
N LEU A 49 -2.02 2.40 -8.38
CA LEU A 49 -2.81 2.42 -9.62
C LEU A 49 -2.57 3.69 -10.47
N PRO A 50 -2.53 4.91 -9.90
CA PRO A 50 -2.15 6.10 -10.65
C PRO A 50 -0.78 6.02 -11.33
N ASP A 51 0.23 5.45 -10.68
CA ASP A 51 1.58 5.31 -11.25
C ASP A 51 1.55 4.39 -12.47
N VAL A 52 0.86 3.26 -12.34
CA VAL A 52 0.69 2.29 -13.45
C VAL A 52 -0.06 2.92 -14.61
N LEU A 53 -1.17 3.61 -14.34
CA LEU A 53 -1.95 4.28 -15.38
C LEU A 53 -1.18 5.41 -16.07
N SER A 54 -0.37 6.15 -15.32
CA SER A 54 0.47 7.22 -15.90
C SER A 54 1.51 6.64 -16.84
N ARG A 55 2.22 5.59 -16.40
CA ARG A 55 3.18 4.88 -17.25
C ARG A 55 2.53 4.34 -18.53
N LEU A 56 1.37 3.71 -18.42
CA LEU A 56 0.63 3.21 -19.58
C LEU A 56 0.23 4.33 -20.55
N ALA A 57 -0.20 5.49 -20.03
CA ALA A 57 -0.52 6.66 -20.84
C ALA A 57 0.71 7.23 -21.55
N ASP A 58 1.85 7.33 -20.84
CA ASP A 58 3.13 7.81 -21.40
C ASP A 58 3.63 6.90 -22.53
N GLU A 59 3.31 5.61 -22.46
CA GLU A 59 3.63 4.61 -23.49
C GLU A 59 2.59 4.53 -24.63
N GLY A 60 1.62 5.45 -24.67
CA GLY A 60 0.64 5.57 -25.75
C GLY A 60 -0.48 4.53 -25.72
N VAL A 61 -0.72 3.88 -24.58
CA VAL A 61 -1.90 3.03 -24.40
C VAL A 61 -3.16 3.90 -24.45
N THR A 62 -4.15 3.46 -25.22
CA THR A 62 -5.38 4.23 -25.47
C THR A 62 -6.58 3.73 -24.68
N HIS A 63 -6.57 2.47 -24.26
CA HIS A 63 -7.63 1.85 -23.47
C HIS A 63 -7.03 0.98 -22.36
N VAL A 64 -7.49 1.16 -21.13
CA VAL A 64 -7.07 0.38 -19.96
C VAL A 64 -8.29 -0.20 -19.25
N THR A 65 -8.29 -1.51 -19.02
CA THR A 65 -9.27 -2.18 -18.16
C THR A 65 -8.64 -2.45 -16.80
N VAL A 66 -9.16 -1.83 -15.75
CA VAL A 66 -8.80 -2.12 -14.36
C VAL A 66 -9.63 -3.29 -13.87
N ALA A 67 -8.99 -4.39 -13.48
CA ALA A 67 -9.62 -5.58 -12.97
C ALA A 67 -9.42 -5.68 -11.45
N PRO A 68 -10.47 -5.51 -10.62
CA PRO A 68 -10.36 -5.66 -9.18
C PRO A 68 -10.19 -7.14 -8.80
N CYS A 69 -9.03 -7.48 -8.23
CA CYS A 69 -8.60 -8.84 -7.93
C CYS A 69 -8.63 -9.19 -6.43
N MET A 70 -9.47 -8.54 -5.63
CA MET A 70 -9.57 -8.76 -4.18
C MET A 70 -10.70 -9.73 -3.87
N ILE A 71 -10.41 -10.78 -3.09
CA ILE A 71 -11.39 -11.74 -2.60
C ILE A 71 -11.17 -11.91 -1.09
N PRO A 72 -12.18 -11.65 -0.24
CA PRO A 72 -13.44 -10.98 -0.59
C PRO A 72 -13.19 -9.52 -1.01
N THR A 73 -14.14 -8.96 -1.74
CA THR A 73 -14.08 -7.57 -2.20
C THR A 73 -14.21 -6.62 -1.01
N ASP A 74 -13.42 -5.54 -0.99
CA ASP A 74 -13.56 -4.46 -0.01
C ASP A 74 -14.64 -3.47 -0.47
N PRO A 75 -15.78 -3.34 0.25
CA PRO A 75 -16.87 -2.47 -0.18
C PRO A 75 -16.47 -0.99 -0.23
N SER A 76 -15.59 -0.55 0.68
CA SER A 76 -15.15 0.85 0.74
C SER A 76 -14.30 1.21 -0.48
N LEU A 77 -13.44 0.29 -0.92
CA LEU A 77 -12.63 0.48 -2.12
C LEU A 77 -13.49 0.43 -3.38
N SER A 78 -14.47 -0.48 -3.46
CA SER A 78 -15.38 -0.57 -4.60
C SER A 78 -16.19 0.70 -4.82
N VAL A 79 -16.66 1.34 -3.74
CA VAL A 79 -17.38 2.62 -3.81
C VAL A 79 -16.45 3.77 -4.18
N TRP A 80 -15.23 3.79 -3.65
CA TRP A 80 -14.28 4.89 -3.84
C TRP A 80 -13.59 4.89 -5.22
N LEU A 81 -13.23 3.70 -5.73
CA LEU A 81 -12.38 3.54 -6.92
C LEU A 81 -12.91 4.26 -8.18
N PRO A 82 -14.20 4.20 -8.54
CA PRO A 82 -14.71 4.92 -9.71
C PRO A 82 -14.47 6.44 -9.62
N GLY A 83 -14.72 7.03 -8.45
CA GLY A 83 -14.46 8.46 -8.22
C GLY A 83 -12.97 8.80 -8.30
N ALA A 84 -12.11 7.93 -7.75
CA ALA A 84 -10.66 8.12 -7.82
C ALA A 84 -10.12 8.08 -9.27
N LEU A 85 -10.59 7.12 -10.08
CA LEU A 85 -10.20 7.01 -11.49
C LEU A 85 -10.75 8.15 -12.34
N SER A 86 -11.99 8.58 -12.07
CA SER A 86 -12.58 9.76 -12.71
C SER A 86 -11.76 11.03 -12.42
N ALA A 87 -11.36 11.24 -11.17
CA ALA A 87 -10.50 12.36 -10.78
C ALA A 87 -9.11 12.29 -11.44
N TRP A 88 -8.46 11.13 -11.43
CA TRP A 88 -7.16 10.91 -12.09
C TRP A 88 -7.20 11.25 -13.58
N ARG A 89 -8.28 10.85 -14.27
CA ARG A 89 -8.48 11.10 -15.70
C ARG A 89 -8.76 12.57 -15.99
N SER A 90 -9.59 13.22 -15.16
CA SER A 90 -9.99 14.63 -15.35
C SER A 90 -8.83 15.61 -15.20
N GLY A 91 -7.77 15.24 -14.47
CA GLY A 91 -6.57 16.05 -14.31
C GLY A 91 -5.57 16.00 -15.47
N ARG A 92 -5.92 15.41 -16.63
CA ARG A 92 -4.98 15.17 -17.74
C ARG A 92 -5.55 15.68 -19.07
N ALA A 93 -4.67 16.28 -19.88
CA ALA A 93 -5.01 16.76 -21.23
C ALA A 93 -5.24 15.61 -22.23
N SER A 94 -4.47 14.53 -22.09
CA SER A 94 -4.66 13.27 -22.82
C SER A 94 -4.57 12.12 -21.83
N ALA A 95 -5.58 11.26 -21.81
CA ALA A 95 -5.62 10.08 -20.96
C ALA A 95 -6.34 8.95 -21.69
N PRO A 96 -5.92 7.67 -21.49
CA PRO A 96 -6.64 6.54 -22.05
C PRO A 96 -8.09 6.50 -21.56
N GLU A 97 -8.94 5.82 -22.32
CA GLU A 97 -10.20 5.35 -21.79
C GLU A 97 -9.91 4.33 -20.66
N VAL A 98 -10.42 4.58 -19.45
CA VAL A 98 -10.25 3.67 -18.31
C VAL A 98 -11.62 3.07 -17.96
N ARG A 99 -11.70 1.74 -17.96
CA ARG A 99 -12.89 0.98 -17.53
C ARG A 99 -12.56 0.15 -16.29
N ILE A 100 -13.57 -0.10 -15.46
CA ILE A 100 -13.45 -1.01 -14.31
C ILE A 100 -14.26 -2.26 -14.64
N ALA A 101 -13.61 -3.42 -14.63
CA ALA A 101 -14.31 -4.70 -14.74
C ALA A 101 -15.07 -5.02 -13.43
N PRO A 102 -16.12 -5.85 -13.46
CA PRO A 102 -16.71 -6.37 -12.23
C PRO A 102 -15.63 -7.04 -11.35
N ALA A 103 -15.80 -6.98 -10.03
CA ALA A 103 -14.87 -7.63 -9.11
C ALA A 103 -14.79 -9.13 -9.41
N ILE A 104 -13.58 -9.71 -9.38
CA ILE A 104 -13.40 -11.13 -9.71
C ILE A 104 -14.22 -12.07 -8.82
N GLU A 105 -14.53 -11.64 -7.59
CA GLU A 105 -15.38 -12.37 -6.66
C GLU A 105 -16.78 -12.66 -7.23
N ALA A 106 -17.33 -11.77 -8.07
CA ALA A 106 -18.62 -11.96 -8.72
C ALA A 106 -18.65 -13.16 -9.68
N PHE A 107 -17.48 -13.64 -10.12
CA PHE A 107 -17.33 -14.79 -11.01
C PHE A 107 -16.84 -16.04 -10.27
N ALA A 108 -16.57 -15.95 -8.96
CA ALA A 108 -16.02 -17.05 -8.18
C ALA A 108 -17.14 -17.81 -7.46
N ASP A 109 -17.22 -19.13 -7.66
CA ASP A 109 -17.92 -20.01 -6.71
C ASP A 109 -16.97 -20.29 -5.53
N LEU A 110 -16.95 -19.36 -4.57
CA LEU A 110 -16.10 -19.49 -3.37
C LEU A 110 -16.41 -20.77 -2.61
N ALA A 111 -17.66 -21.22 -2.59
CA ALA A 111 -18.02 -22.46 -1.94
C ALA A 111 -17.40 -23.67 -2.66
N ALA A 112 -17.40 -23.70 -3.99
CA ALA A 112 -16.71 -24.74 -4.76
C ALA A 112 -15.20 -24.73 -4.52
N LEU A 113 -14.58 -23.55 -4.49
CA LEU A 113 -13.14 -23.42 -4.22
C LEU A 113 -12.79 -23.91 -2.81
N VAL A 114 -13.58 -23.55 -1.80
CA VAL A 114 -13.42 -24.05 -0.42
C VAL A 114 -13.63 -25.56 -0.37
N ARG A 115 -14.67 -26.10 -1.03
CA ARG A 115 -14.89 -27.55 -1.10
C ARG A 115 -13.71 -28.27 -1.74
N ALA A 116 -13.15 -27.74 -2.83
CA ALA A 116 -11.97 -28.31 -3.48
C ALA A 116 -10.75 -28.29 -2.55
N ALA A 117 -10.52 -27.18 -1.85
CA ALA A 117 -9.43 -27.08 -0.88
C ALA A 117 -9.58 -28.07 0.28
N LEU A 118 -10.81 -28.30 0.77
CA LEU A 118 -11.10 -29.30 1.80
C LEU A 118 -10.95 -30.74 1.29
N ALA A 119 -11.30 -31.00 0.02
CA ALA A 119 -11.17 -32.31 -0.61
C ALA A 119 -9.71 -32.68 -0.90
N ALA A 120 -8.81 -31.70 -1.04
CA ALA A 120 -7.36 -31.91 -1.19
C ALA A 120 -6.68 -32.40 0.11
N GLY A 121 -7.41 -33.06 1.01
CA GLY A 121 -7.01 -33.39 2.38
C GLY A 121 -5.69 -34.15 2.51
N ASP A 122 -5.27 -34.91 1.50
CA ASP A 122 -3.97 -35.61 1.50
C ASP A 122 -2.77 -34.67 1.24
N GLU A 123 -3.00 -33.49 0.65
CA GLU A 123 -2.01 -32.41 0.53
C GLU A 123 -2.03 -31.46 1.74
N ALA A 124 -3.00 -31.62 2.65
CA ALA A 124 -3.08 -30.82 3.85
C ALA A 124 -1.89 -31.15 4.78
N ARG A 125 -1.16 -30.10 5.16
CA ARG A 125 -0.03 -30.25 6.09
C ARG A 125 -0.55 -30.45 7.51
N ASP A 126 -0.27 -31.61 8.10
CA ASP A 126 -0.44 -31.80 9.53
C ASP A 126 0.46 -30.83 10.30
N VAL A 127 -0.15 -30.02 11.16
CA VAL A 127 0.53 -29.04 12.00
C VAL A 127 1.25 -29.68 13.17
N ALA A 128 0.97 -30.95 13.51
CA ALA A 128 1.70 -31.69 14.54
C ALA A 128 3.20 -31.78 14.21
N GLY A 129 3.56 -31.81 12.93
CA GLY A 129 4.96 -31.77 12.46
C GLY A 129 5.57 -30.37 12.38
N ALA A 130 4.81 -29.32 12.70
CA ALA A 130 5.32 -27.94 12.71
C ALA A 130 5.77 -27.55 14.13
N ALA A 131 7.01 -27.07 14.25
CA ALA A 131 7.50 -26.54 15.51
C ALA A 131 6.66 -25.30 15.92
N PRO A 132 6.16 -25.23 17.16
CA PRO A 132 5.53 -24.02 17.68
C PRO A 132 6.46 -22.82 17.52
N SER A 133 5.96 -21.72 16.98
CA SER A 133 6.74 -20.50 16.71
C SER A 133 6.31 -19.29 17.52
N MET A 134 5.28 -19.44 18.36
CA MET A 134 4.82 -18.43 19.32
C MET A 134 5.71 -18.44 20.57
N GLY A 135 5.89 -17.28 21.20
CA GLY A 135 6.65 -17.17 22.46
C GLY A 135 8.16 -17.00 22.31
N LYS A 136 8.65 -16.59 21.12
CA LYS A 136 10.06 -16.23 20.96
C LYS A 136 10.43 -15.11 21.94
N PRO A 137 11.53 -15.21 22.71
CA PRO A 137 11.88 -14.23 23.74
C PRO A 137 11.92 -12.78 23.23
N GLY A 138 12.41 -12.56 22.00
CA GLY A 138 12.47 -11.23 21.38
C GLY A 138 11.12 -10.60 21.01
N TRP A 139 9.99 -11.26 21.27
CA TRP A 139 8.63 -10.72 21.06
C TRP A 139 7.94 -10.31 22.37
N SER A 140 8.59 -10.54 23.52
CA SER A 140 8.01 -10.30 24.84
C SER A 140 8.39 -8.93 25.42
N GLU A 141 9.42 -8.28 24.87
CA GLU A 141 9.95 -7.04 25.39
C GLU A 141 9.73 -5.90 24.40
N ILE A 142 9.26 -4.75 24.91
CA ILE A 142 9.20 -3.52 24.12
C ILE A 142 10.64 -3.04 23.94
N PRO A 143 11.16 -2.98 22.70
CA PRO A 143 12.54 -2.53 22.50
C PRO A 143 12.68 -1.08 22.91
N GLU A 144 13.82 -0.70 23.49
CA GLU A 144 14.12 0.70 23.81
C GLU A 144 14.01 1.58 22.55
N HIS A 145 13.20 2.63 22.64
CA HIS A 145 13.00 3.62 21.59
C HIS A 145 12.51 4.95 22.13
N GLY A 146 12.76 6.02 21.38
CA GLY A 146 12.27 7.36 21.70
C GLY A 146 10.94 7.67 21.03
N ARG A 147 10.75 7.21 19.78
CA ARG A 147 9.53 7.49 19.01
C ARG A 147 9.03 6.31 18.22
N GLN A 148 7.74 6.30 17.95
CA GLN A 148 7.09 5.44 16.97
C GLN A 148 6.45 6.30 15.89
N ALA A 149 6.86 6.06 14.65
CA ALA A 149 6.32 6.70 13.46
C ALA A 149 5.40 5.71 12.72
N PHE A 150 4.14 6.07 12.58
CA PHE A 150 3.11 5.27 11.91
C PHE A 150 2.80 5.88 10.55
N PHE A 151 3.28 5.26 9.49
CA PHE A 151 3.14 5.74 8.12
C PHE A 151 1.93 5.13 7.44
N CYS A 152 1.00 5.97 6.96
CA CYS A 152 -0.24 5.50 6.34
C CYS A 152 0.02 4.99 4.92
N VAL A 153 -0.21 3.69 4.70
CA VAL A 153 -0.15 3.03 3.39
C VAL A 153 -1.51 2.45 2.97
N GLY A 154 -2.60 2.98 3.54
CA GLY A 154 -3.95 2.68 3.07
C GLY A 154 -4.21 3.26 1.68
N ALA A 155 -5.23 2.75 0.98
CA ALA A 155 -5.44 3.01 -0.44
C ALA A 155 -5.42 4.47 -0.88
N ARG A 156 -5.98 5.37 -0.08
CA ARG A 156 -6.03 6.80 -0.41
C ARG A 156 -4.69 7.52 -0.26
N CYS A 157 -3.81 7.03 0.63
CA CYS A 157 -2.44 7.54 0.75
C CYS A 157 -1.53 6.87 -0.30
N LEU A 158 -1.70 5.58 -0.57
CA LEU A 158 -0.96 4.89 -1.63
C LEU A 158 -1.25 5.48 -3.01
N HIS A 159 -2.52 5.79 -3.30
CA HIS A 159 -2.94 6.53 -4.50
C HIS A 159 -2.31 7.92 -4.60
N ARG A 160 -1.84 8.49 -3.49
CA ARG A 160 -1.09 9.76 -3.42
C ARG A 160 0.43 9.56 -3.30
N GLY A 161 0.95 8.38 -3.65
CA GLY A 161 2.39 8.12 -3.69
C GLY A 161 3.03 7.71 -2.35
N ALA A 162 2.25 7.27 -1.35
CA ALA A 162 2.77 6.94 -0.02
C ALA A 162 3.89 5.87 0.00
N ASP A 163 3.90 4.88 -0.90
CA ASP A 163 4.93 3.84 -0.88
C ASP A 163 6.33 4.39 -1.15
N ALA A 164 6.48 5.21 -2.20
CA ALA A 164 7.76 5.84 -2.51
C ALA A 164 8.27 6.72 -1.36
N LEU A 165 7.37 7.46 -0.70
CA LEU A 165 7.70 8.27 0.47
C LEU A 165 8.10 7.43 1.68
N TYR A 166 7.42 6.31 1.93
CA TYR A 166 7.78 5.37 2.98
C TYR A 166 9.17 4.76 2.73
N GLN A 167 9.49 4.35 1.50
CA GLN A 167 10.83 3.84 1.18
C GLN A 167 11.89 4.92 1.40
N ARG A 168 11.63 6.16 0.96
CA ARG A 168 12.52 7.31 1.21
C ARG A 168 12.75 7.53 2.70
N LEU A 169 11.69 7.46 3.51
CA LEU A 169 11.76 7.58 4.97
C LEU A 169 12.66 6.50 5.56
N ARG A 170 12.45 5.24 5.19
CA ARG A 170 13.25 4.11 5.67
C ARG A 170 14.72 4.27 5.30
N ASP A 171 15.02 4.70 4.09
CA ASP A 171 16.39 4.88 3.63
C ASP A 171 17.07 6.09 4.30
N ALA A 172 16.34 7.19 4.49
CA ALA A 172 16.82 8.33 5.28
C ALA A 172 17.12 7.94 6.72
N MET A 173 16.22 7.19 7.38
CA MET A 173 16.45 6.70 8.74
C MET A 173 17.66 5.75 8.85
N LYS A 174 17.88 4.88 7.86
CA LYS A 174 19.04 3.97 7.84
C LYS A 174 20.38 4.71 7.80
N ARG A 175 20.43 5.90 7.17
CA ARG A 175 21.63 6.73 7.12
C ARG A 175 21.98 7.34 8.48
N GLU A 176 20.99 7.48 9.36
CA GLU A 176 21.15 8.09 10.68
C GLU A 176 21.34 7.04 11.77
N ARG A 177 22.60 6.73 12.12
CA ARG A 177 22.94 5.71 13.15
C ARG A 177 22.27 5.96 14.50
N ALA A 178 22.02 7.22 14.85
CA ALA A 178 21.34 7.60 16.09
C ALA A 178 19.89 7.11 16.18
N LEU A 179 19.24 6.82 15.04
CA LEU A 179 17.85 6.34 14.98
C LEU A 179 17.73 4.81 15.02
N ALA A 180 18.85 4.09 15.00
CA ALA A 180 18.86 2.62 14.90
C ALA A 180 18.66 1.91 16.25
N LYS A 181 19.13 2.50 17.36
CA LYS A 181 19.09 1.92 18.71
C LYS A 181 19.14 2.99 19.80
N GLY A 182 18.80 2.62 21.03
CA GLY A 182 18.84 3.50 22.18
C GLY A 182 17.64 4.46 22.28
N PRO A 183 17.70 5.47 23.15
CA PRO A 183 16.58 6.36 23.45
C PRO A 183 16.21 7.30 22.29
N LYS A 184 17.06 7.44 21.26
CA LYS A 184 16.74 8.19 20.03
C LYS A 184 16.23 7.31 18.89
N ARG A 185 16.12 5.99 19.11
CA ARG A 185 15.61 5.07 18.10
C ARG A 185 14.19 5.47 17.72
N VAL A 186 13.93 5.42 16.42
CA VAL A 186 12.57 5.60 15.88
C VAL A 186 12.12 4.28 15.28
N LEU A 187 11.08 3.69 15.86
CA LEU A 187 10.39 2.56 15.27
C LEU A 187 9.47 3.09 14.18
N CYS A 188 9.50 2.48 13.01
CA CYS A 188 8.62 2.87 11.91
C CYS A 188 7.74 1.69 11.53
N ALA A 189 6.43 1.90 11.54
CA ALA A 189 5.44 0.91 11.18
C ALA A 189 4.57 1.45 10.04
N ARG A 190 4.20 0.56 9.12
CA ARG A 190 3.15 0.83 8.14
C ARG A 190 1.80 0.59 8.78
N THR A 191 0.84 1.45 8.49
CA THR A 191 -0.55 1.30 8.96
C THR A 191 -1.52 1.27 7.79
N SER A 192 -2.72 0.78 8.07
CA SER A 192 -3.90 1.07 7.26
C SER A 192 -4.29 2.55 7.37
N CYS A 193 -5.48 2.90 6.86
CA CYS A 193 -5.99 4.27 6.84
C CYS A 193 -6.05 4.88 8.26
N GLN A 194 -5.44 6.06 8.44
CA GLN A 194 -5.46 6.81 9.71
C GLN A 194 -6.52 7.94 9.73
N PHE A 195 -7.03 8.38 8.56
CA PHE A 195 -7.81 9.62 8.36
C PHE A 195 -7.06 10.90 8.82
N PRO A 196 -7.38 12.12 8.34
CA PRO A 196 -8.23 12.45 7.21
C PRO A 196 -7.52 12.23 5.87
N CYS A 197 -8.17 11.50 4.95
CA CYS A 197 -7.55 11.10 3.68
C CYS A 197 -7.18 12.28 2.75
N ASN A 198 -7.87 13.42 2.89
CA ASN A 198 -7.62 14.60 2.05
C ASN A 198 -6.34 15.35 2.39
N ARG A 199 -5.69 15.01 3.51
CA ARG A 199 -4.39 15.55 3.94
C ARG A 199 -3.27 14.52 3.76
N GLY A 200 -3.51 13.45 3.01
CA GLY A 200 -2.52 12.39 2.81
C GLY A 200 -1.50 12.72 1.70
N PRO A 201 -0.35 12.03 1.67
CA PRO A 201 0.07 10.93 2.56
C PRO A 201 0.31 11.38 4.00
N LEU A 202 0.00 10.49 4.96
CA LEU A 202 -0.01 10.79 6.40
C LEU A 202 1.06 10.01 7.16
N MET A 203 1.60 10.65 8.20
CA MET A 203 2.42 9.97 9.21
C MET A 203 2.14 10.55 10.60
N THR A 204 1.86 9.68 11.58
CA THR A 204 1.75 10.08 12.98
C THR A 204 3.01 9.70 13.75
N VAL A 205 3.38 10.52 14.75
CA VAL A 205 4.58 10.32 15.56
C VAL A 205 4.26 10.42 17.03
N TYR A 206 4.52 9.34 17.78
CA TYR A 206 4.34 9.24 19.23
C TYR A 206 5.69 9.13 19.95
N PRO A 207 5.82 9.65 21.19
CA PRO A 207 4.78 10.27 22.02
C PRO A 207 4.48 11.75 21.68
N ASP A 208 5.18 12.33 20.70
CA ASP A 208 5.06 13.75 20.33
C ASP A 208 3.63 14.21 19.94
N GLY A 209 2.71 13.27 19.66
CA GLY A 209 1.32 13.58 19.33
C GLY A 209 1.15 14.25 17.97
N LEU A 210 2.16 14.20 17.11
CA LEU A 210 2.20 14.96 15.87
C LEU A 210 1.56 14.20 14.71
N TRP A 211 0.78 14.93 13.92
CA TRP A 211 0.20 14.46 12.67
C TRP A 211 0.83 15.20 11.50
N TYR A 212 1.66 14.50 10.72
CA TYR A 212 2.16 15.02 9.45
C TYR A 212 1.22 14.68 8.29
N GLY A 213 0.97 15.66 7.44
CA GLY A 213 0.17 15.54 6.22
C GLY A 213 0.81 16.20 5.03
N ASP A 214 0.16 16.04 3.87
CA ASP A 214 0.61 16.49 2.57
C ASP A 214 2.10 16.17 2.36
N LEU A 215 2.48 14.96 2.78
CA LEU A 215 3.87 14.55 2.76
C LEU A 215 4.37 14.49 1.33
N ASP A 216 5.53 15.10 1.13
CA ASP A 216 6.28 15.05 -0.10
C ASP A 216 7.72 14.56 0.20
N PRO A 217 8.55 14.34 -0.83
CA PRO A 217 9.89 13.80 -0.59
C PRO A 217 10.81 14.74 0.21
N GLN A 218 10.62 16.07 0.11
CA GLN A 218 11.39 17.04 0.89
C GLN A 218 10.96 17.03 2.36
N ALA A 219 9.66 16.93 2.62
CA ALA A 219 9.09 16.80 3.96
C ALA A 219 9.67 15.58 4.69
N ILE A 220 9.77 14.43 4.01
CA ILE A 220 10.36 13.21 4.57
C ILE A 220 11.81 13.44 5.03
N ASP A 221 12.64 14.04 4.18
CA ASP A 221 14.05 14.30 4.50
C ASP A 221 14.19 15.30 5.66
N ARG A 222 13.32 16.31 5.70
CA ARG A 222 13.28 17.28 6.80
C ARG A 222 12.83 16.62 8.10
N ILE A 223 11.80 15.78 8.09
CA ILE A 223 11.31 15.09 9.29
C ILE A 223 12.42 14.20 9.88
N VAL A 224 13.17 13.48 9.05
CA VAL A 224 14.29 12.67 9.57
C VAL A 224 15.37 13.56 10.22
N ARG A 225 15.83 14.62 9.55
CA ARG A 225 16.93 15.46 10.05
C ARG A 225 16.51 16.39 11.19
N GLU A 226 15.41 17.12 11.03
CA GLU A 226 14.95 18.14 11.97
C GLU A 226 14.24 17.51 13.15
N HIS A 227 13.31 16.58 12.91
CA HIS A 227 12.45 16.03 13.96
C HIS A 227 13.03 14.79 14.62
N PHE A 228 13.34 13.74 13.86
CA PHE A 228 13.80 12.48 14.45
C PHE A 228 15.20 12.60 15.04
N VAL A 229 16.14 13.24 14.32
CA VAL A 229 17.50 13.48 14.82
C VAL A 229 17.57 14.72 15.72
N GLY A 230 17.00 15.83 15.27
CA GLY A 230 17.13 17.14 15.91
C GLY A 230 16.07 17.48 16.97
N GLY A 231 15.01 16.68 17.11
CA GLY A 231 13.94 16.89 18.09
C GLY A 231 12.98 18.05 17.77
N ARG A 232 13.06 18.67 16.59
CA ARG A 232 12.23 19.82 16.19
C ARG A 232 11.22 19.43 15.11
N PRO A 233 9.91 19.58 15.35
CA PRO A 233 8.88 19.27 14.34
C PRO A 233 9.02 20.09 13.07
N VAL A 234 8.58 19.52 11.96
CA VAL A 234 8.50 20.22 10.67
C VAL A 234 7.13 20.89 10.55
N GLU A 235 6.98 22.04 11.20
CA GLU A 235 5.69 22.73 11.41
C GLU A 235 4.87 22.93 10.12
N THR A 236 5.54 23.17 8.98
CA THR A 236 4.87 23.39 7.69
C THR A 236 4.04 22.20 7.20
N HIS A 237 4.28 20.99 7.73
CA HIS A 237 3.53 19.78 7.39
C HIS A 237 2.69 19.23 8.54
N VAL A 238 2.65 19.91 9.69
CA VAL A 238 1.83 19.49 10.84
C VAL A 238 0.37 19.87 10.56
N ILE A 239 -0.53 18.87 10.54
CA ILE A 239 -1.99 19.09 10.39
C ILE A 239 -2.58 19.56 11.72
N THR A 240 -2.15 18.91 12.80
CA THR A 240 -2.50 19.24 14.18
C THR A 240 -1.42 18.69 15.10
N ALA A 241 -1.07 19.45 16.14
CA ALA A 241 -0.42 18.89 17.31
C ALA A 241 -1.55 18.29 18.16
N GLY A 242 -1.60 16.97 18.29
CA GLY A 242 -2.62 16.28 19.08
C GLY A 242 -2.67 16.88 20.48
N ALA A 243 -3.87 17.16 20.99
CA ALA A 243 -4.10 17.64 22.34
C ALA A 243 -3.52 16.61 23.34
N THR A 244 -2.31 16.87 23.82
CA THR A 244 -1.79 16.23 25.03
C THR A 244 -2.06 17.18 26.19
N ASP A 245 -3.33 17.31 26.57
CA ASP A 245 -3.65 17.73 27.93
C ASP A 245 -4.85 16.90 28.40
N PRO A 246 -4.65 15.90 29.26
CA PRO A 246 -5.76 15.28 29.96
C PRO A 246 -6.24 16.28 31.01
N ALA A 247 -7.41 16.89 30.78
CA ALA A 247 -8.17 17.55 31.82
C ALA A 247 -8.56 16.56 32.95
#